data_AF-A0A327PTS2-F1
#
_entry.id   AF-A0A327PTS2-F1
#
_cell.length_a   1.000
_cell.length_b   1.000
_cell.length_c   1.000
_cell.angle_alpha   90.00
_cell.angle_beta   90.00
_cell.angle_gamma   90.00
#
_symmetry.space_group_name_H-M   'P 1'
#
loop_
_entity.id
_entity.type
_entity.pdbx_description
1 polymer ?
#
loop_
_entity_poly.entity_id
_entity_poly.type
_entity_poly.pdbx_seq_one_letter_code
_entity_poly.pdbx_strand_id
1 'polypeptide(L)'
;MGKTLKLNEFLYQRSAIYLIAFFAFALLAFWSSYFSVLGREMSFYMHFHGIFMTLWVLLLIVQALLIRIKKYVIHRLLGKVSYVTFPILILSTFLLIHATIRKSDVVDLGTYFSTALMINGTIVLVIIYSLGIIYRKDRLTHARYMVCTIFPLFTPITDRIIYKYIPSLIEYAPTMEGMPVVPFYGYAMADVLVIALAIWDWRVHKRKGVFLIVLVLLLCYHISLFTFYKLEFWKAFSAWFYGLSLT
;
A
#
# COMPACT_ATOMS: atom_id res chain seq x y z
N MET A 1 -3.92 -10.27 -35.00
CA MET A 1 -2.65 -10.34 -34.24
C MET A 1 -2.00 -8.97 -33.96
N GLY A 2 -2.11 -7.97 -34.84
CA GLY A 2 -1.45 -6.65 -34.65
C GLY A 2 -2.08 -5.67 -33.63
N LYS A 3 -3.39 -5.74 -33.35
CA LYS A 3 -4.05 -4.87 -32.34
C LYS A 3 -3.70 -5.25 -30.89
N THR A 4 -3.50 -6.54 -30.61
CA THR A 4 -3.13 -7.06 -29.29
C THR A 4 -1.68 -6.76 -28.89
N LEU A 5 -0.78 -6.61 -29.87
CA LEU A 5 0.62 -6.23 -29.65
C LEU A 5 0.78 -4.75 -29.24
N LYS A 6 -0.03 -3.83 -29.80
CA LYS A 6 0.01 -2.38 -29.47
C LYS A 6 -0.59 -2.04 -28.10
N LEU A 7 -1.39 -2.93 -27.52
CA LEU A 7 -2.22 -2.62 -26.34
C LEU A 7 -1.57 -3.04 -25.02
N ASN A 8 -0.68 -4.02 -25.08
CA ASN A 8 0.22 -4.38 -23.97
C ASN A 8 1.17 -3.22 -23.60
N GLU A 9 1.37 -2.23 -24.49
CA GLU A 9 2.21 -1.05 -24.23
C GLU A 9 1.76 -0.24 -23.01
N PHE A 10 0.49 -0.24 -22.63
CA PHE A 10 0.05 0.54 -21.47
C PHE A 10 0.68 0.05 -20.15
N LEU A 11 0.51 -1.24 -19.83
CA LEU A 11 1.12 -1.84 -18.64
C LEU A 11 2.65 -1.96 -18.78
N TYR A 12 3.17 -2.14 -19.98
CA TYR A 12 4.61 -2.38 -20.20
C TYR A 12 5.45 -1.10 -20.39
N GLN A 13 4.87 -0.02 -20.93
CA GLN A 13 5.58 1.23 -21.21
C GLN A 13 5.26 2.35 -20.22
N ARG A 14 4.04 2.39 -19.66
CA ARG A 14 3.60 3.50 -18.79
C ARG A 14 3.58 3.17 -17.30
N SER A 15 3.60 1.90 -16.90
CA SER A 15 3.63 1.51 -15.47
C SER A 15 4.79 2.15 -14.71
N ALA A 16 5.98 2.22 -15.32
CA ALA A 16 7.12 2.92 -14.73
C ALA A 16 6.83 4.41 -14.45
N ILE A 17 6.13 5.10 -15.37
CA ILE A 17 5.76 6.51 -15.20
C ILE A 17 4.78 6.67 -14.03
N TYR A 18 3.77 5.80 -13.95
CA TYR A 18 2.80 5.84 -12.86
C TYR A 18 3.42 5.52 -11.51
N LEU A 19 4.36 4.56 -11.45
CA LEU A 19 5.10 4.23 -10.24
C LEU A 19 6.06 5.36 -9.82
N ILE A 20 6.69 6.05 -10.78
CA ILE A 20 7.50 7.25 -10.52
C ILE A 20 6.62 8.38 -9.98
N ALA A 21 5.46 8.62 -10.59
CA ALA A 21 4.51 9.63 -10.10
C ALA A 21 4.03 9.30 -8.68
N PHE A 22 3.66 8.03 -8.43
CA PHE A 22 3.31 7.54 -7.09
C PHE A 22 4.44 7.79 -6.10
N PHE A 23 5.69 7.47 -6.47
CA PHE A 23 6.84 7.71 -5.60
C PHE A 23 7.10 9.20 -5.35
N ALA A 24 6.89 10.07 -6.35
CA ALA A 24 6.98 11.52 -6.16
C ALA A 24 5.94 12.03 -5.15
N PHE A 25 4.70 11.54 -5.22
CA PHE A 25 3.69 11.85 -4.20
C PHE A 25 4.04 11.29 -2.82
N ALA A 26 4.63 10.09 -2.75
CA ALA A 26 5.13 9.54 -1.50
C ALA A 26 6.26 10.41 -0.91
N LEU A 27 7.22 10.85 -1.71
CA LEU A 27 8.29 11.77 -1.27
C LEU A 27 7.70 13.08 -0.74
N LEU A 28 6.73 13.66 -1.46
CA LEU A 28 6.04 14.89 -1.02
C LEU A 28 5.30 14.69 0.30
N ALA A 29 4.51 13.62 0.40
CA ALA A 29 3.72 13.30 1.59
C ALA A 29 4.59 13.11 2.82
N PHE A 30 5.73 12.43 2.68
CA PHE A 30 6.63 12.11 3.77
C PHE A 30 7.78 13.13 3.96
N TRP A 31 7.82 14.21 3.15
CA TRP A 31 8.92 15.17 3.17
C TRP A 31 9.13 15.77 4.55
N SER A 32 8.11 16.42 5.12
CA SER A 32 8.23 17.07 6.42
C SER A 32 8.32 16.12 7.60
N SER A 33 7.71 14.93 7.50
CA SER A 33 7.67 13.98 8.61
C SER A 33 8.88 13.06 8.66
N TYR A 34 9.67 12.97 7.58
CA TYR A 34 10.78 12.02 7.48
C TYR A 34 11.98 12.60 6.72
N PHE A 35 11.85 12.86 5.42
CA PHE A 35 13.01 13.16 4.57
C PHE A 35 13.73 14.48 4.91
N SER A 36 13.01 15.53 5.28
CA SER A 36 13.59 16.84 5.62
C SER A 36 14.11 16.93 7.06
N VAL A 37 13.94 15.86 7.86
CA VAL A 37 14.23 15.85 9.30
C VAL A 37 15.12 14.67 9.70
N LEU A 38 15.85 14.06 8.75
CA LEU A 38 16.73 12.90 9.00
C LEU A 38 17.83 13.15 10.04
N GLY A 39 18.18 14.42 10.30
CA GLY A 39 19.14 14.80 11.35
C GLY A 39 18.54 14.97 12.75
N ARG A 40 17.22 14.83 12.91
CA ARG A 40 16.54 14.85 14.22
C ARG A 40 16.48 13.46 14.81
N GLU A 41 16.33 13.37 16.12
CA GLU A 41 16.11 12.11 16.80
C GLU A 41 14.80 11.46 16.33
N MET A 42 14.91 10.25 15.78
CA MET A 42 13.78 9.44 15.35
C MET A 42 14.01 8.01 15.84
N SER A 43 12.92 7.34 16.25
CA SER A 43 13.00 5.93 16.66
C SER A 43 13.59 5.06 15.55
N PHE A 44 14.36 4.04 15.94
CA PHE A 44 14.85 3.00 15.05
C PHE A 44 13.76 2.46 14.09
N TYR A 45 12.55 2.21 14.60
CA TYR A 45 11.44 1.65 13.83
C TYR A 45 10.99 2.54 12.65
N MET A 46 11.05 3.87 12.82
CA MET A 46 10.74 4.82 11.76
C MET A 46 11.77 4.75 10.63
N HIS A 47 13.06 4.72 10.95
CA HIS A 47 14.11 4.56 9.93
C HIS A 47 14.04 3.19 9.27
N PHE A 48 13.89 2.13 10.06
CA PHE A 48 13.84 0.77 9.56
C PHE A 48 12.70 0.56 8.57
N HIS A 49 11.48 1.01 8.90
CA HIS A 49 10.36 0.99 7.96
C HIS A 49 10.58 1.92 6.77
N GLY A 50 10.99 3.17 7.01
CA GLY A 50 11.17 4.17 5.95
C GLY A 50 12.19 3.75 4.88
N ILE A 51 13.31 3.14 5.28
CA ILE A 51 14.32 2.60 4.36
C ILE A 51 13.74 1.46 3.54
N PHE A 52 13.15 0.44 4.17
CA PHE A 52 12.64 -0.73 3.45
C PHE A 52 11.43 -0.41 2.57
N MET A 53 10.57 0.55 2.96
CA MET A 53 9.48 1.03 2.12
C MET A 53 10.02 1.78 0.90
N THR A 54 11.05 2.63 1.08
CA THR A 54 11.71 3.32 -0.04
C THR A 54 12.34 2.31 -1.00
N LEU A 55 13.07 1.32 -0.48
CA LEU A 55 13.66 0.24 -1.28
C LEU A 55 12.60 -0.56 -2.04
N TRP A 56 11.46 -0.84 -1.41
CA TRP A 56 10.35 -1.54 -2.06
C TRP A 56 9.77 -0.77 -3.25
N VAL A 57 9.47 0.53 -3.07
CA VAL A 57 8.92 1.36 -4.15
C VAL A 57 9.95 1.55 -5.27
N LEU A 58 11.23 1.77 -4.93
CA LEU A 58 12.32 1.83 -5.92
C LEU A 58 12.46 0.51 -6.67
N LEU A 59 12.33 -0.64 -5.99
CA LEU A 59 12.35 -1.94 -6.64
C LEU A 59 11.21 -2.05 -7.65
N LEU A 60 9.98 -1.66 -7.31
CA LEU A 60 8.85 -1.67 -8.27
C LEU A 60 9.15 -0.82 -9.52
N ILE A 61 9.70 0.39 -9.34
CA ILE A 61 10.08 1.28 -10.44
C ILE A 61 11.17 0.64 -11.31
N VAL A 62 12.26 0.17 -10.69
CA VAL A 62 13.38 -0.47 -11.39
C VAL A 62 12.90 -1.71 -12.14
N GLN A 63 12.03 -2.53 -11.55
CA GLN A 63 11.46 -3.71 -12.20
C GLN A 63 10.67 -3.32 -13.46
N ALA A 64 9.83 -2.29 -13.38
CA ALA A 64 9.09 -1.80 -14.55
C ALA A 64 10.02 -1.22 -15.64
N LEU A 65 11.07 -0.50 -15.25
CA LEU A 65 12.07 0.03 -16.18
C LEU A 65 12.87 -1.07 -16.88
N LEU A 66 13.35 -2.08 -16.14
CA LEU A 66 14.11 -3.21 -16.69
C LEU A 66 13.32 -3.99 -17.73
N ILE A 67 12.03 -4.15 -17.50
CA ILE A 67 11.11 -4.75 -18.45
C ILE A 67 11.02 -3.90 -19.74
N ARG A 68 10.90 -2.57 -19.62
CA ARG A 68 10.86 -1.64 -20.76
C ARG A 68 12.14 -1.65 -21.59
N ILE A 69 13.30 -1.68 -20.95
CA ILE A 69 14.61 -1.77 -21.63
C ILE A 69 15.02 -3.21 -21.98
N LYS A 70 14.09 -4.17 -21.88
CA LYS A 70 14.25 -5.59 -22.25
C LYS A 70 15.38 -6.31 -21.50
N LYS A 71 15.80 -5.81 -20.33
CA LYS A 71 16.83 -6.43 -19.45
C LYS A 71 16.22 -7.51 -18.56
N TYR A 72 15.62 -8.53 -19.17
CA TYR A 72 14.85 -9.57 -18.47
C TYR A 72 15.67 -10.42 -17.50
N VAL A 73 16.97 -10.61 -17.77
CA VAL A 73 17.86 -11.36 -16.87
C VAL A 73 18.01 -10.62 -15.54
N ILE A 74 18.27 -9.31 -15.59
CA ILE A 74 18.41 -8.45 -14.40
C ILE A 74 17.07 -8.33 -13.68
N HIS A 75 15.96 -8.18 -14.41
CA HIS A 75 14.60 -8.20 -13.83
C HIS A 75 14.37 -9.45 -12.97
N ARG A 76 14.71 -10.64 -13.49
CA ARG A 76 14.58 -11.89 -12.74
C ARG A 76 15.53 -11.96 -11.55
N LEU A 77 16.76 -11.46 -11.68
CA LEU A 77 17.75 -11.47 -10.59
C LEU A 77 17.29 -10.56 -9.44
N LEU A 78 16.97 -9.30 -9.73
CA LEU A 78 16.42 -8.37 -8.73
C LEU A 78 15.04 -8.81 -8.24
N GLY A 79 14.28 -9.56 -9.04
CA GLY A 79 13.01 -10.13 -8.61
C GLY A 79 13.20 -11.08 -7.43
N LYS A 80 14.30 -11.84 -7.39
CA LYS A 80 14.63 -12.71 -6.24
C LYS A 80 14.98 -11.91 -4.98
N VAL A 81 15.53 -10.70 -5.12
CA VAL A 81 15.82 -9.82 -3.98
C VAL A 81 14.54 -9.47 -3.22
N SER A 82 13.40 -9.37 -3.92
CA SER A 82 12.10 -9.14 -3.27
C SER A 82 11.71 -10.23 -2.26
N TYR A 83 12.20 -11.47 -2.41
CA TYR A 83 11.95 -12.55 -1.45
C TYR A 83 12.59 -12.31 -0.08
N VAL A 84 13.53 -11.37 0.02
CA VAL A 84 14.14 -10.94 1.28
C VAL A 84 13.65 -9.55 1.66
N THR A 85 13.67 -8.60 0.72
CA THR A 85 13.26 -7.21 1.00
C THR A 85 11.80 -7.12 1.42
N PHE A 86 10.89 -7.89 0.82
CA PHE A 86 9.46 -7.81 1.14
C PHE A 86 9.17 -8.37 2.55
N PRO A 87 9.63 -9.57 2.95
CA PRO A 87 9.47 -10.00 4.35
C PRO A 87 10.06 -9.03 5.38
N ILE A 88 11.23 -8.42 5.10
CA ILE A 88 11.81 -7.42 6.00
C ILE A 88 10.95 -6.16 6.06
N LEU A 89 10.38 -5.71 4.93
CA LEU A 89 9.40 -4.63 4.91
C LEU A 89 8.17 -4.96 5.78
N ILE A 90 7.64 -6.17 5.70
CA ILE A 90 6.49 -6.57 6.50
C ILE A 90 6.85 -6.57 7.98
N LEU A 91 7.99 -7.14 8.36
CA LEU A 91 8.50 -7.10 9.73
C LEU A 91 8.67 -5.66 10.24
N SER A 92 9.35 -4.81 9.47
CA SER A 92 9.57 -3.41 9.85
C SER A 92 8.26 -2.62 9.97
N THR A 93 7.27 -2.96 9.15
CA THR A 93 5.92 -2.38 9.23
C THR A 93 5.23 -2.79 10.54
N PHE A 94 5.23 -4.08 10.91
CA PHE A 94 4.63 -4.50 12.19
C PHE A 94 5.33 -3.88 13.40
N LEU A 95 6.67 -3.76 13.38
CA LEU A 95 7.41 -3.06 14.43
C LEU A 95 7.03 -1.57 14.49
N LEU A 96 6.91 -0.90 13.34
CA LEU A 96 6.47 0.50 13.31
C LEU A 96 5.04 0.67 13.82
N ILE A 97 4.12 -0.24 13.48
CA ILE A 97 2.74 -0.23 13.98
C ILE A 97 2.76 -0.35 15.50
N HIS A 98 3.49 -1.34 16.03
CA HIS A 98 3.60 -1.57 17.47
C HIS A 98 4.18 -0.33 18.19
N ALA A 99 5.30 0.21 17.69
CA ALA A 99 5.89 1.44 18.23
C ALA A 99 4.94 2.65 18.15
N THR A 100 4.05 2.70 17.15
CA THR A 100 3.10 3.79 16.98
C THR A 100 1.97 3.72 18.00
N ILE A 101 1.37 2.53 18.20
CA ILE A 101 0.28 2.36 19.17
C ILE A 101 0.77 2.47 20.62
N ARG A 102 2.02 2.09 20.89
CA ARG A 102 2.66 2.21 22.22
C ARG A 102 2.98 3.64 22.64
N LYS A 103 2.77 4.64 21.77
CA LYS A 103 2.86 6.06 22.15
C LYS A 103 1.70 6.51 23.05
N SER A 104 0.60 5.76 23.06
CA SER A 104 -0.51 5.95 24.00
C SER A 104 -0.36 4.98 25.17
N ASP A 105 -0.58 5.46 26.39
CA ASP A 105 -0.61 4.63 27.61
C ASP A 105 -1.93 3.87 27.77
N VAL A 106 -2.93 4.20 26.95
CA VAL A 106 -4.27 3.61 27.00
C VAL A 106 -4.61 2.92 25.68
N VAL A 107 -5.27 1.76 25.79
CA VAL A 107 -5.89 1.07 24.67
C VAL A 107 -7.32 1.56 24.54
N ASP A 108 -7.57 2.37 23.51
CA ASP A 108 -8.83 3.05 23.28
C ASP A 108 -9.33 2.88 21.82
N LEU A 109 -10.39 3.60 21.48
CA LEU A 109 -10.94 3.62 20.12
C LEU A 109 -9.90 4.01 19.07
N GLY A 110 -9.04 4.99 19.38
CA GLY A 110 -7.96 5.44 18.49
C GLY A 110 -6.95 4.33 18.22
N THR A 111 -6.64 3.53 19.25
CA THR A 111 -5.80 2.34 19.12
C THR A 111 -6.45 1.30 18.22
N TYR A 112 -7.71 0.93 18.47
CA TYR A 112 -8.43 -0.07 17.66
C TYR A 112 -8.51 0.33 16.19
N PHE A 113 -8.80 1.61 15.93
CA PHE A 113 -8.85 2.17 14.59
C PHE A 113 -7.48 2.17 13.91
N SER A 114 -6.44 2.64 14.59
CA SER A 114 -5.07 2.70 14.05
C SER A 114 -4.53 1.31 13.74
N THR A 115 -4.78 0.34 14.64
CA THR A 115 -4.44 -1.06 14.39
C THR A 115 -5.16 -1.58 13.15
N ALA A 116 -6.46 -1.29 12.98
CA ALA A 116 -7.24 -1.79 11.84
C ALA A 116 -6.73 -1.21 10.53
N LEU A 117 -6.50 0.11 10.50
CA LEU A 117 -5.94 0.81 9.36
C LEU A 117 -4.61 0.18 8.93
N MET A 118 -3.65 0.05 9.85
CA MET A 118 -2.29 -0.33 9.48
C MET A 118 -2.12 -1.84 9.28
N ILE A 119 -2.69 -2.69 10.16
CA ILE A 119 -2.53 -4.14 10.07
C ILE A 119 -3.33 -4.71 8.90
N ASN A 120 -4.59 -4.30 8.72
CA ASN A 120 -5.41 -4.88 7.65
C ASN A 120 -4.90 -4.45 6.27
N GLY A 121 -4.43 -3.21 6.13
CA GLY A 121 -3.74 -2.75 4.92
C GLY A 121 -2.46 -3.55 4.63
N THR A 122 -1.69 -3.87 5.68
CA THR A 122 -0.48 -4.71 5.57
C THR A 122 -0.84 -6.14 5.14
N ILE A 123 -1.91 -6.73 5.68
CA ILE A 123 -2.39 -8.06 5.29
C ILE A 123 -2.80 -8.06 3.80
N VAL A 124 -3.55 -7.06 3.34
CA VAL A 124 -3.90 -6.94 1.91
C VAL A 124 -2.66 -6.81 1.04
N LEU A 125 -1.68 -6.01 1.44
CA LEU A 125 -0.39 -5.90 0.73
C LEU A 125 0.31 -7.26 0.61
N VAL A 126 0.38 -8.04 1.70
CA VAL A 126 0.95 -9.39 1.72
C VAL A 126 0.21 -10.32 0.76
N ILE A 127 -1.12 -10.30 0.76
CA ILE A 127 -1.95 -11.14 -0.13
C ILE A 127 -1.69 -10.78 -1.60
N ILE A 128 -1.73 -9.48 -1.94
CA ILE A 128 -1.52 -9.01 -3.33
C ILE A 128 -0.12 -9.39 -3.82
N TYR A 129 0.92 -9.16 -3.00
CA TYR A 129 2.29 -9.56 -3.32
C TYR A 129 2.40 -11.08 -3.52
N SER A 130 1.84 -11.86 -2.60
CA SER A 130 1.87 -13.33 -2.65
C SER A 130 1.23 -13.85 -3.92
N LEU A 131 0.05 -13.32 -4.30
CA LEU A 131 -0.60 -13.64 -5.57
C LEU A 131 0.30 -13.27 -6.76
N GLY A 132 0.96 -12.11 -6.73
CA GLY A 132 1.95 -11.71 -7.74
C GLY A 132 3.08 -12.74 -7.89
N ILE A 133 3.62 -13.26 -6.79
CA ILE A 133 4.70 -14.26 -6.82
C ILE A 133 4.21 -15.67 -7.20
N ILE A 134 3.01 -16.07 -6.79
CA ILE A 134 2.37 -17.33 -7.17
C ILE A 134 2.19 -17.36 -8.69
N TYR A 135 1.65 -16.29 -9.27
CA TYR A 135 1.41 -16.17 -10.70
C TYR A 135 2.64 -15.70 -11.50
N ARG A 136 3.86 -15.74 -10.95
CA ARG A 136 5.10 -15.27 -11.62
C ARG A 136 5.39 -15.91 -12.98
N LYS A 137 4.83 -17.10 -13.27
CA LYS A 137 4.98 -17.79 -14.56
C LYS A 137 4.06 -17.18 -15.64
N ASP A 138 2.92 -16.61 -15.27
CA ASP A 138 2.07 -15.80 -16.15
C ASP A 138 2.45 -14.33 -16.01
N ARG A 139 3.30 -13.87 -16.94
CA ARG A 139 3.88 -12.51 -16.94
C ARG A 139 2.83 -11.41 -16.83
N LEU A 140 1.67 -11.59 -17.49
CA LEU A 140 0.62 -10.57 -17.53
C LEU A 140 -0.15 -10.52 -16.21
N THR A 141 -0.45 -11.67 -15.63
CA THR A 141 -1.12 -11.76 -14.32
C THR A 141 -0.19 -11.28 -13.21
N HIS A 142 1.07 -11.69 -13.22
CA HIS A 142 2.12 -11.20 -12.33
C HIS A 142 2.22 -9.67 -12.35
N ALA A 143 2.38 -9.07 -13.52
CA ALA A 143 2.54 -7.62 -13.65
C ALA A 143 1.36 -6.83 -13.08
N ARG A 144 0.12 -7.33 -13.24
CA ARG A 144 -1.08 -6.68 -12.68
C ARG A 144 -1.06 -6.69 -11.15
N TYR A 145 -0.76 -7.83 -10.53
CA TYR A 145 -0.62 -7.91 -9.07
C TYR A 145 0.51 -7.02 -8.55
N MET A 146 1.68 -7.01 -9.22
CA MET A 146 2.80 -6.16 -8.81
C MET A 146 2.50 -4.67 -8.90
N VAL A 147 1.70 -4.22 -9.88
CA VAL A 147 1.22 -2.83 -9.89
C VAL A 147 0.25 -2.58 -8.74
N CYS A 148 -0.60 -3.56 -8.41
CA CYS A 148 -1.60 -3.42 -7.36
C CYS A 148 -1.03 -3.34 -5.93
N THR A 149 0.24 -3.68 -5.71
CA THR A 149 0.86 -3.56 -4.37
C THR A 149 0.99 -2.12 -3.90
N ILE A 150 0.77 -1.11 -4.75
CA ILE A 150 0.77 0.29 -4.33
C ILE A 150 -0.55 0.74 -3.69
N PHE A 151 -1.68 0.08 -3.98
CA PHE A 151 -3.00 0.55 -3.52
C PHE A 151 -3.16 0.55 -1.99
N PRO A 152 -2.67 -0.45 -1.24
CA PRO A 152 -2.70 -0.39 0.22
C PRO A 152 -1.87 0.77 0.81
N LEU A 153 -0.97 1.36 0.03
CA LEU A 153 -0.11 2.47 0.44
C LEU A 153 -0.75 3.85 0.19
N PHE A 154 -1.96 3.92 -0.36
CA PHE A 154 -2.59 5.18 -0.72
C PHE A 154 -2.97 6.02 0.50
N THR A 155 -3.50 5.41 1.55
CA THR A 155 -3.93 6.13 2.76
C THR A 155 -2.80 6.91 3.43
N PRO A 156 -1.64 6.33 3.79
CA PRO A 156 -0.60 7.12 4.44
C PRO A 156 -0.06 8.28 3.58
N ILE A 157 -0.15 8.19 2.25
CA ILE A 157 0.25 9.27 1.32
C ILE A 157 -0.83 10.35 1.26
N THR A 158 -2.08 9.95 0.99
CA THR A 158 -3.21 10.88 0.85
C THR A 158 -3.52 11.60 2.15
N ASP A 159 -3.52 10.90 3.28
CA ASP A 159 -3.75 11.48 4.60
C ASP A 159 -2.75 12.61 4.87
N ARG A 160 -1.46 12.35 4.67
CA ARG A 160 -0.41 13.36 4.87
C ARG A 160 -0.55 14.56 3.94
N ILE A 161 -0.92 14.32 2.68
CA ILE A 161 -1.14 15.41 1.73
C ILE A 161 -2.34 16.25 2.17
N ILE A 162 -3.46 15.62 2.55
CA ILE A 162 -4.67 16.30 2.98
C ILE A 162 -4.41 17.12 4.25
N TYR A 163 -3.90 16.48 5.31
CA TYR A 163 -3.64 17.15 6.58
C TYR A 163 -2.70 18.34 6.45
N LYS A 164 -1.73 18.28 5.52
CA LYS A 164 -0.72 19.33 5.39
C LYS A 164 -1.06 20.40 4.36
N TYR A 165 -1.61 20.02 3.22
CA TYR A 165 -1.74 20.90 2.06
C TYR A 165 -3.19 21.21 1.68
N ILE A 166 -4.16 20.37 2.11
CA ILE A 166 -5.58 20.55 1.77
C ILE A 166 -6.47 20.29 3.01
N PRO A 167 -6.23 21.00 4.14
CA PRO A 167 -6.94 20.72 5.39
C PRO A 167 -8.46 20.95 5.29
N SER A 168 -8.92 21.77 4.35
CA SER A 168 -10.35 21.97 4.09
C SER A 168 -11.10 20.69 3.69
N LEU A 169 -10.42 19.67 3.16
CA LEU A 169 -11.05 18.39 2.85
C LEU A 169 -11.41 17.57 4.10
N ILE A 170 -10.80 17.86 5.25
CA ILE A 170 -11.07 17.13 6.50
C ILE A 170 -12.53 17.31 6.94
N GLU A 171 -13.11 18.50 6.73
CA GLU A 171 -14.48 18.84 7.10
C GLU A 171 -15.53 18.04 6.30
N TYR A 172 -15.17 17.60 5.09
CA TYR A 172 -16.04 16.80 4.22
C TYR A 172 -15.81 15.29 4.38
N ALA A 173 -14.83 14.89 5.20
CA ALA A 173 -14.58 13.47 5.44
C ALA A 173 -15.75 12.88 6.25
N PRO A 174 -16.18 11.65 5.95
CA PRO A 174 -17.14 10.94 6.79
C PRO A 174 -16.63 10.86 8.24
N THR A 175 -17.52 11.09 9.20
CA THR A 175 -17.17 11.02 10.62
C THR A 175 -17.53 9.67 11.23
N MET A 176 -16.70 9.20 12.16
CA MET A 176 -16.93 8.00 12.95
C MET A 176 -16.69 8.33 14.42
N GLU A 177 -17.71 8.15 15.27
CA GLU A 177 -17.66 8.53 16.69
C GLU A 177 -17.21 9.99 16.90
N GLY A 178 -17.67 10.90 16.03
CA GLY A 178 -17.30 12.32 16.05
C GLY A 178 -15.93 12.67 15.44
N MET A 179 -15.14 11.68 15.01
CA MET A 179 -13.81 11.89 14.44
C MET A 179 -13.82 11.76 12.90
N PRO A 180 -13.18 12.68 12.14
CA PRO A 180 -13.12 12.59 10.69
C PRO A 180 -12.25 11.41 10.23
N VAL A 181 -12.78 10.59 9.31
CA VAL A 181 -12.10 9.43 8.73
C VAL A 181 -11.42 9.85 7.42
N VAL A 182 -10.33 10.60 7.54
CA VAL A 182 -9.54 11.07 6.38
C VAL A 182 -9.07 9.95 5.43
N PRO A 183 -8.72 8.72 5.90
CA PRO A 183 -8.39 7.60 5.03
C PRO A 183 -9.43 7.26 3.95
N PHE A 184 -10.69 7.69 4.14
CA PHE A 184 -11.76 7.55 3.16
C PHE A 184 -11.37 8.06 1.76
N TYR A 185 -10.66 9.19 1.66
CA TYR A 185 -10.26 9.73 0.36
C TYR A 185 -9.24 8.84 -0.35
N GLY A 186 -8.28 8.29 0.39
CA GLY A 186 -7.31 7.32 -0.13
C GLY A 186 -7.98 6.05 -0.63
N TYR A 187 -8.96 5.55 0.12
CA TYR A 187 -9.78 4.39 -0.25
C TYR A 187 -10.60 4.63 -1.51
N ALA A 188 -11.37 5.73 -1.55
CA ALA A 188 -12.18 6.08 -2.71
C ALA A 188 -11.31 6.24 -3.97
N MET A 189 -10.15 6.88 -3.84
CA MET A 189 -9.19 7.01 -4.93
C MET A 189 -8.66 5.64 -5.40
N ALA A 190 -8.27 4.76 -4.47
CA ALA A 190 -7.82 3.41 -4.81
C ALA A 190 -8.93 2.61 -5.53
N ASP A 191 -10.15 2.62 -5.00
CA ASP A 191 -11.29 1.90 -5.56
C ASP A 191 -11.65 2.39 -6.96
N VAL A 192 -11.73 3.70 -7.17
CA VAL A 192 -11.99 4.30 -8.49
C VAL A 192 -10.92 3.89 -9.50
N LEU A 193 -9.63 3.95 -9.13
CA LEU A 193 -8.54 3.56 -10.01
C LEU A 193 -8.56 2.06 -10.32
N VAL A 194 -8.80 1.20 -9.34
CA VAL A 194 -8.89 -0.25 -9.56
C VAL A 194 -10.12 -0.61 -10.40
N ILE A 195 -11.26 0.03 -10.20
CA ILE A 195 -12.45 -0.12 -11.05
C ILE A 195 -12.14 0.32 -12.49
N ALA A 196 -11.48 1.46 -12.68
CA ALA A 196 -11.07 1.92 -13.99
C ALA A 196 -10.12 0.92 -14.67
N LEU A 197 -9.16 0.38 -13.93
CA LEU A 197 -8.26 -0.68 -14.42
C LEU A 197 -9.02 -1.97 -14.76
N ALA A 198 -10.00 -2.38 -13.95
CA ALA A 198 -10.82 -3.56 -14.21
C ALA A 198 -11.68 -3.39 -15.49
N ILE A 199 -12.31 -2.23 -15.67
CA ILE A 199 -13.08 -1.91 -16.88
C ILE A 199 -12.16 -1.88 -18.11
N TRP A 200 -11.01 -1.23 -17.99
CA TRP A 200 -10.01 -1.19 -19.06
C TRP A 200 -9.53 -2.59 -19.43
N ASP A 201 -9.13 -3.40 -18.45
CA ASP A 201 -8.61 -4.75 -18.67
C ASP A 201 -9.66 -5.67 -19.30
N TRP A 202 -10.93 -5.50 -18.94
CA TRP A 202 -12.03 -6.21 -19.59
C TRP A 202 -12.22 -5.80 -21.04
N ARG A 203 -12.29 -4.49 -21.32
CA ARG A 203 -12.50 -3.98 -22.69
C ARG A 203 -11.38 -4.40 -23.63
N VAL A 204 -10.17 -4.45 -23.11
CA VAL A 204 -8.95 -4.67 -23.88
C VAL A 204 -8.58 -6.14 -24.00
N HIS A 205 -8.50 -6.86 -22.87
CA HIS A 205 -7.96 -8.21 -22.81
C HIS A 205 -9.03 -9.28 -22.57
N LYS A 206 -10.29 -8.88 -22.33
CA LYS A 206 -11.37 -9.76 -21.86
C LYS A 206 -11.01 -10.53 -20.59
N ARG A 207 -10.18 -9.91 -19.73
CA ARG A 207 -9.76 -10.42 -18.42
C ARG A 207 -10.29 -9.49 -17.34
N LYS A 208 -10.90 -10.05 -16.29
CA LYS A 208 -11.32 -9.28 -15.09
C LYS A 208 -10.64 -9.72 -13.80
N GLY A 209 -10.03 -10.91 -13.81
CA GLY A 209 -9.70 -11.64 -12.58
C GLY A 209 -8.87 -10.84 -11.58
N VAL A 210 -7.73 -10.28 -11.99
CA VAL A 210 -6.78 -9.66 -11.05
C VAL A 210 -7.36 -8.41 -10.40
N PHE A 211 -7.81 -7.45 -11.20
CA PHE A 211 -8.29 -6.17 -10.65
C PHE A 211 -9.58 -6.32 -9.85
N LEU A 212 -10.47 -7.26 -10.20
CA LEU A 212 -11.64 -7.57 -9.36
C LEU A 212 -11.25 -8.23 -8.04
N ILE A 213 -10.29 -9.17 -8.04
CA ILE A 213 -9.77 -9.76 -6.80
C ILE A 213 -9.17 -8.67 -5.90
N VAL A 214 -8.36 -7.78 -6.46
CA VAL A 214 -7.76 -6.67 -5.72
C VAL A 214 -8.83 -5.72 -5.20
N LEU A 215 -9.85 -5.40 -5.99
CA LEU A 215 -10.97 -4.58 -5.54
C LEU A 215 -11.69 -5.22 -4.34
N VAL A 216 -11.98 -6.52 -4.40
CA VAL A 216 -12.61 -7.23 -3.27
C VAL A 216 -11.71 -7.18 -2.03
N LEU A 217 -10.40 -7.40 -2.18
CA LEU A 217 -9.46 -7.32 -1.05
C LEU A 217 -9.43 -5.92 -0.44
N LEU A 218 -9.40 -4.87 -1.26
CA LEU A 218 -9.44 -3.48 -0.82
C LEU A 218 -10.76 -3.15 -0.14
N LEU A 219 -11.90 -3.53 -0.72
CA LEU A 219 -13.22 -3.32 -0.10
C LEU A 219 -13.34 -4.03 1.25
N CYS A 220 -12.85 -5.28 1.38
CA CYS A 220 -12.79 -5.96 2.67
C CYS A 220 -11.95 -5.18 3.69
N TYR A 221 -10.80 -4.65 3.27
CA TYR A 221 -9.97 -3.79 4.11
C TYR A 221 -10.68 -2.48 4.47
N HIS A 222 -11.31 -1.79 3.52
CA HIS A 222 -12.02 -0.53 3.77
C HIS A 222 -13.19 -0.75 4.74
N ILE A 223 -13.99 -1.79 4.52
CA ILE A 223 -15.09 -2.18 5.42
C ILE A 223 -14.57 -2.55 6.81
N SER A 224 -13.42 -3.23 6.90
CA SER A 224 -12.84 -3.61 8.19
C SER A 224 -12.55 -2.39 9.06
N LEU A 225 -12.14 -1.26 8.47
CA LEU A 225 -11.88 -0.02 9.22
C LEU A 225 -13.14 0.49 9.94
N PHE A 226 -14.30 0.42 9.28
CA PHE A 226 -15.57 0.92 9.82
C PHE A 226 -16.30 -0.06 10.73
N THR A 227 -15.85 -1.31 10.78
CA THR A 227 -16.57 -2.39 11.48
C THR A 227 -15.76 -3.03 12.59
N PHE A 228 -14.46 -3.24 12.42
CA PHE A 228 -13.68 -4.08 13.33
C PHE A 228 -13.60 -3.52 14.74
N TYR A 229 -13.46 -2.20 14.93
CA TYR A 229 -13.41 -1.61 16.28
C TYR A 229 -14.66 -1.89 17.13
N LYS A 230 -15.80 -2.24 16.51
CA LYS A 230 -17.05 -2.61 17.20
C LYS A 230 -17.07 -4.07 17.65
N LEU A 231 -16.16 -4.90 17.12
CA LEU A 231 -16.16 -6.35 17.32
C LEU A 231 -15.24 -6.73 18.47
N GLU A 232 -15.74 -7.54 19.40
CA GLU A 232 -14.99 -7.95 20.60
C GLU A 232 -13.69 -8.68 20.27
N PHE A 233 -13.68 -9.52 19.23
CA PHE A 233 -12.45 -10.20 18.82
C PHE A 233 -11.35 -9.21 18.40
N TRP A 234 -11.73 -8.08 17.80
CA TRP A 234 -10.77 -7.08 17.35
C TRP A 234 -10.22 -6.28 18.51
N LYS A 235 -11.08 -5.89 19.46
CA LYS A 235 -10.65 -5.24 20.71
C LYS A 235 -9.68 -6.13 21.47
N ALA A 236 -9.98 -7.42 21.59
CA ALA A 236 -9.11 -8.41 22.22
C ALA A 236 -7.77 -8.56 21.47
N PHE A 237 -7.81 -8.64 20.13
CA PHE A 237 -6.61 -8.70 19.31
C PHE A 237 -5.73 -7.45 19.45
N SER A 238 -6.31 -6.25 19.38
CA SER A 238 -5.58 -4.99 19.57
C SER A 238 -4.97 -4.89 20.96
N ALA A 239 -5.70 -5.30 22.01
CA ALA A 239 -5.17 -5.32 23.37
C ALA A 239 -4.02 -6.32 23.54
N TRP A 240 -4.16 -7.53 22.97
CA TRP A 240 -3.09 -8.53 22.92
C TRP A 240 -1.86 -7.99 22.19
N PHE A 241 -2.05 -7.42 20.99
CA PHE A 241 -0.95 -6.90 20.18
C PHE A 241 -0.25 -5.72 20.87
N TYR A 242 -0.99 -4.83 21.54
CA TYR A 242 -0.44 -3.74 22.35
C TYR A 242 0.37 -4.23 23.56
N GLY A 243 0.02 -5.39 24.13
CA GLY A 243 0.67 -5.98 25.29
C GLY A 243 1.99 -6.72 24.99
N LEU A 244 2.38 -6.86 23.72
CA LEU A 244 3.62 -7.53 23.35
C LEU A 244 4.84 -6.66 23.66
N SER A 245 5.97 -7.30 23.99
CA SER A 245 7.26 -6.61 24.18
C SER A 245 8.06 -6.57 22.87
N LEU A 246 7.46 -6.03 21.79
CA LEU A 246 8.13 -5.93 20.49
C LEU A 246 8.98 -4.68 20.34
N THR A 247 8.60 -3.57 21.00
CA THR A 247 9.24 -2.26 20.82
C THR A 247 9.43 -1.49 22.10
#